data_AF-I3SZI7-F1
#
_entry.id   AF-I3SZI7-F1
#
_cell.length_a   1.000
_cell.length_b   1.000
_cell.length_c   1.000
_cell.angle_alpha   90.00
_cell.angle_beta   90.00
_cell.angle_gamma   90.00
#
_symmetry.space_group_name_H-M   'P 1'
#
loop_
_entity.id
_entity.type
_entity.pdbx_description
1 polymer ?
#
loop_
_entity_poly.entity_id
_entity_poly.type
_entity_poly.pdbx_seq_one_letter_code
_entity_poly.pdbx_strand_id
1 'polypeptide(L)'
;MGVSRSIGLSTFVLLFAFFMMHVDAFYSDTQTCTNRKSRCFLKKIQCPHECPLKSPSNPKDKVCYLDCDSPMCKASCKSRKPNCNGRGSACLDPRFVGADGIVFYFHGRRDEHFSLVSDVNLQINARFIGLRPAGRPRDYTWIQALGILFDSHKFSVEATPSGIWDDEIDRLKISYDGSELDIPEGHLSTWQDQENQLRIERTSSKNSVLITLPEVAEISVNVVPVTKEDSRIHNYQIPDDDCFAHLEVQFKFYGLSSKVEGVLGRTYQPDFQNPAKPGVAMPVVGGEDKYRTTSLTFADCSVCMFSPAEAFEKEDSVMEYGVLDCTGGANSGNGIVCRR
;
A
#
# COMPACT_ATOMS: atom_id res chain seq x y z
N MET A 1 36.11 25.30 -64.99
CA MET A 1 35.96 25.48 -63.53
C MET A 1 34.49 25.28 -63.18
N GLY A 2 34.11 24.04 -62.87
CA GLY A 2 32.73 23.65 -62.56
C GLY A 2 32.48 23.75 -61.05
N VAL A 3 31.53 24.57 -60.68
CA VAL A 3 31.19 24.97 -59.31
C VAL A 3 30.46 23.83 -58.58
N SER A 4 30.98 23.54 -57.38
CA SER A 4 30.25 23.12 -56.18
C SER A 4 29.21 21.98 -56.28
N ARG A 5 29.69 20.74 -56.13
CA ARG A 5 28.86 19.58 -55.73
C ARG A 5 28.85 19.33 -54.22
N SER A 6 29.55 20.15 -53.42
CA SER A 6 29.80 19.88 -51.99
C SER A 6 28.83 20.56 -51.02
N ILE A 7 28.07 21.56 -51.47
CA ILE A 7 27.19 22.34 -50.58
C ILE A 7 25.87 21.61 -50.26
N GLY A 8 25.38 20.75 -51.16
CA GLY A 8 24.12 20.02 -50.99
C GLY A 8 24.19 18.88 -49.97
N LEU A 9 25.34 18.22 -49.81
CA LEU A 9 25.48 17.10 -48.88
C LEU A 9 25.60 17.58 -47.42
N SER A 10 26.32 18.69 -47.21
CA SER A 10 26.54 19.26 -45.87
C SER A 10 25.26 19.87 -45.29
N THR A 11 24.43 20.50 -46.12
CA THR A 11 23.11 21.03 -45.72
C THR A 11 22.10 19.92 -45.43
N PHE A 12 22.13 18.81 -46.17
CA PHE A 12 21.26 17.65 -45.91
C PHE A 12 21.64 16.92 -44.61
N VAL A 13 22.93 16.80 -44.30
CA VAL A 13 23.41 16.19 -43.04
C VAL A 13 23.09 17.09 -41.84
N LEU A 14 23.20 18.41 -41.96
CA LEU A 14 22.79 19.36 -40.91
C LEU A 14 21.28 19.35 -40.66
N LEU A 15 20.46 19.23 -41.71
CA LEU A 15 19.01 19.07 -41.57
C LEU A 15 18.63 17.73 -40.95
N PHE A 16 19.34 16.63 -41.27
CA PHE A 16 19.13 15.33 -40.63
C PHE A 16 19.58 15.32 -39.16
N ALA A 17 20.66 16.03 -38.82
CA ALA A 17 21.11 16.22 -37.45
C ALA A 17 20.14 17.10 -36.63
N PHE A 18 19.58 18.15 -37.22
CA PHE A 18 18.51 18.94 -36.60
C PHE A 18 17.20 18.15 -36.46
N PHE A 19 16.89 17.25 -37.40
CA PHE A 19 15.71 16.39 -37.30
C PHE A 19 15.89 15.30 -36.22
N MET A 20 17.10 14.75 -36.06
CA MET A 20 17.43 13.82 -34.97
C MET A 20 17.49 14.50 -33.58
N MET A 21 17.87 15.78 -33.51
CA MET A 21 17.87 16.55 -32.25
C MET A 21 16.48 17.09 -31.82
N HIS A 22 15.42 16.76 -32.56
CA HIS A 22 14.05 17.17 -32.24
C HIS A 22 13.06 16.01 -32.03
N VAL A 23 13.55 14.78 -31.82
CA VAL A 23 12.71 13.63 -31.44
C VAL A 23 13.07 13.11 -30.04
N ASP A 24 13.27 14.02 -29.10
CA ASP A 24 13.01 13.76 -27.68
C ASP A 24 12.00 14.81 -27.22
N ALA A 25 10.82 14.82 -27.84
CA ALA A 25 9.67 15.36 -27.17
C ALA A 25 9.48 14.49 -25.92
N PHE A 26 9.94 14.96 -24.75
CA PHE A 26 9.67 14.33 -23.46
C PHE A 26 8.15 14.20 -23.31
N TYR A 27 7.61 13.07 -23.74
CA TYR A 27 6.19 12.77 -23.67
C TYR A 27 5.86 12.55 -22.21
N SER A 28 5.20 13.54 -21.62
CA SER A 28 4.68 13.47 -20.25
C SER A 28 3.20 13.16 -20.31
N ASP A 29 2.81 12.09 -19.63
CA ASP A 29 1.43 11.70 -19.46
C ASP A 29 0.63 12.78 -18.72
N THR A 30 -0.69 12.72 -18.85
CA THR A 30 -1.61 13.54 -18.07
C THR A 30 -2.58 12.67 -17.31
N GLN A 31 -2.67 12.84 -15.98
CA GLN A 31 -3.63 12.16 -15.12
C GLN A 31 -4.94 12.96 -15.03
N THR A 32 -6.05 12.27 -14.79
CA THR A 32 -7.37 12.90 -14.62
C THR A 32 -8.20 12.07 -13.67
N CYS A 33 -8.89 12.72 -12.73
CA CYS A 33 -9.82 12.08 -11.83
C CYS A 33 -11.22 12.08 -12.42
N THR A 34 -11.90 10.93 -12.38
CA THR A 34 -13.25 10.74 -12.91
C THR A 34 -14.33 10.72 -11.82
N ASN A 35 -13.94 10.68 -10.55
CA ASN A 35 -14.88 10.76 -9.43
C ASN A 35 -15.44 12.18 -9.31
N ARG A 36 -16.77 12.32 -9.40
CA ARG A 36 -17.47 13.61 -9.30
C ARG A 36 -17.30 14.30 -7.94
N LYS A 37 -17.06 13.54 -6.87
CA LYS A 37 -16.83 14.06 -5.51
C LYS A 37 -15.43 14.68 -5.36
N SER A 38 -14.48 14.34 -6.24
CA SER A 38 -13.11 14.85 -6.19
C SER A 38 -13.04 16.32 -6.59
N ARG A 39 -12.26 17.12 -5.84
CA ARG A 39 -11.90 18.50 -6.24
C ARG A 39 -11.06 18.57 -7.52
N CYS A 40 -10.55 17.42 -7.96
CA CYS A 40 -9.74 17.24 -9.15
C CYS A 40 -10.53 16.67 -10.33
N PHE A 41 -11.87 16.56 -10.20
CA PHE A 41 -12.76 16.03 -11.22
C PHE A 41 -12.55 16.69 -12.58
N LEU A 42 -12.25 15.85 -13.59
CA LEU A 42 -11.98 16.21 -14.99
C LEU A 42 -10.84 17.22 -15.21
N LYS A 43 -10.02 17.51 -14.20
CA LYS A 43 -8.81 18.32 -14.38
C LYS A 43 -7.71 17.47 -15.00
N LYS A 44 -7.16 17.93 -16.12
CA LYS A 44 -5.96 17.33 -16.72
C LYS A 44 -4.74 17.81 -15.97
N ILE A 45 -4.10 16.91 -15.23
CA ILE A 45 -2.90 17.19 -14.43
C ILE A 45 -1.70 16.57 -15.13
N GLN A 46 -0.71 17.38 -15.48
CA GLN A 46 0.51 16.90 -16.12
C GLN A 46 1.42 16.17 -15.12
N CYS A 47 2.05 15.08 -15.58
CA CYS A 47 2.98 14.32 -14.78
C CYS A 47 4.31 15.07 -14.57
N PRO A 48 4.92 14.99 -13.38
CA PRO A 48 6.22 15.59 -13.12
C PRO A 48 7.31 15.05 -14.06
N HIS A 49 8.32 15.84 -14.35
CA HIS A 49 9.40 15.44 -15.26
C HIS A 49 10.24 14.29 -14.69
N GLU A 50 10.28 14.15 -13.37
CA GLU A 50 11.00 13.06 -12.69
C GLU A 50 10.29 11.70 -12.83
N CYS A 51 9.02 11.69 -13.23
CA CYS A 51 8.21 10.49 -13.48
C CYS A 51 7.13 10.80 -14.54
N PRO A 52 7.51 10.95 -15.82
CA PRO A 52 6.59 11.43 -16.84
C PRO A 52 5.51 10.41 -17.22
N LEU A 53 5.67 9.14 -16.83
CA LEU A 53 4.79 8.03 -17.24
C LEU A 53 3.92 7.54 -16.09
N LYS A 54 2.67 7.19 -16.39
CA LYS A 54 1.74 6.53 -15.44
C LYS A 54 2.10 5.07 -15.22
N SER A 55 2.50 4.40 -16.30
CA SER A 55 2.83 2.97 -16.33
C SER A 55 4.15 2.77 -17.08
N PRO A 56 5.30 3.09 -16.45
CA PRO A 56 6.61 2.86 -17.03
C PRO A 56 6.86 1.36 -17.20
N SER A 57 7.53 0.99 -18.29
CA SER A 57 7.86 -0.40 -18.61
C SER A 57 8.91 -1.01 -17.67
N ASN A 58 9.76 -0.17 -17.07
CA ASN A 58 10.74 -0.62 -16.07
C ASN A 58 10.09 -0.61 -14.67
N PRO A 59 10.06 -1.74 -13.94
CA PRO A 59 9.44 -1.82 -12.62
C PRO A 59 10.13 -0.97 -11.53
N LYS A 60 11.37 -0.54 -11.76
CA LYS A 60 12.12 0.32 -10.81
C LYS A 60 11.82 1.81 -10.97
N ASP A 61 11.21 2.21 -12.09
CA ASP A 61 10.93 3.61 -12.35
C ASP A 61 9.76 4.10 -11.49
N LYS A 62 9.83 5.36 -11.07
CA LYS A 62 8.74 5.99 -10.34
C LYS A 62 7.55 6.23 -11.29
N VAL A 63 6.35 6.09 -10.74
CA VAL A 63 5.10 6.33 -11.47
C VAL A 63 4.54 7.70 -11.17
N CYS A 64 3.91 8.30 -12.18
CA CYS A 64 3.07 9.47 -12.01
C CYS A 64 1.78 9.11 -11.28
N TYR A 65 1.67 9.54 -10.02
CA TYR A 65 0.53 9.30 -9.15
C TYR A 65 -0.24 10.59 -8.89
N LEU A 66 -1.56 10.56 -9.08
CA LEU A 66 -2.47 11.65 -8.74
C LEU A 66 -3.39 11.20 -7.61
N ASP A 67 -3.29 11.86 -6.46
CA ASP A 67 -4.23 11.67 -5.37
C ASP A 67 -5.50 12.50 -5.61
N CYS A 68 -6.57 11.84 -6.03
CA CYS A 68 -7.84 12.49 -6.37
C CYS A 68 -8.55 13.12 -5.18
N ASP A 69 -8.25 12.71 -3.95
CA ASP A 69 -8.84 13.27 -2.74
C ASP A 69 -8.01 14.43 -2.19
N SER A 70 -6.81 14.65 -2.76
CA SER A 70 -5.96 15.75 -2.36
C SER A 70 -6.59 17.10 -2.72
N PRO A 71 -6.66 18.06 -1.77
CA PRO A 71 -7.17 19.40 -2.07
C PRO A 71 -6.26 20.17 -3.04
N MET A 72 -5.02 19.73 -3.23
CA MET A 72 -4.04 20.39 -4.10
C MET A 72 -4.16 20.02 -5.57
N CYS A 73 -4.74 18.85 -5.90
CA CYS A 73 -4.83 18.33 -7.27
C CYS A 73 -3.49 18.36 -8.02
N LYS A 74 -2.43 17.84 -7.41
CA LYS A 74 -1.10 17.76 -8.00
C LYS A 74 -0.67 16.30 -8.18
N ALA A 75 -0.09 16.01 -9.33
CA ALA A 75 0.59 14.74 -9.55
C ALA A 75 1.93 14.72 -8.82
N SER A 76 2.36 13.53 -8.40
CA SER A 76 3.58 13.28 -7.65
C SER A 76 4.22 11.97 -8.10
N CYS A 77 5.53 11.82 -7.86
CA CYS A 77 6.23 10.59 -8.18
C CYS A 77 6.17 9.62 -7.02
N LYS A 78 5.65 8.41 -7.27
CA LYS A 78 5.53 7.35 -6.26
C LYS A 78 6.29 6.09 -6.71
N SER A 79 6.83 5.34 -5.76
CA SER A 79 7.25 3.96 -5.99
C SER A 79 6.00 3.06 -6.10
N ARG A 80 6.09 1.99 -6.88
CA ARG A 80 5.01 0.98 -6.99
C ARG A 80 5.04 -0.06 -5.86
N LYS A 81 6.09 -0.07 -5.05
CA LYS A 81 6.19 -0.87 -3.82
C LYS A 81 5.57 -0.11 -2.63
N PRO A 82 5.13 -0.81 -1.58
CA PRO A 82 4.64 -0.20 -0.34
C PRO A 82 5.64 0.84 0.20
N ASN A 83 5.14 2.02 0.59
CA ASN A 83 5.93 2.96 1.37
C ASN A 83 5.74 2.66 2.86
N CYS A 84 6.71 1.98 3.46
CA CYS A 84 6.67 1.61 4.89
C CYS A 84 6.74 2.80 5.85
N ASN A 85 6.91 4.03 5.38
CA ASN A 85 6.79 5.25 6.20
C ASN A 85 5.53 6.05 5.89
N GLY A 86 4.72 5.61 4.92
CA GLY A 86 3.47 6.26 4.56
C GLY A 86 2.34 5.84 5.49
N ARG A 87 1.30 6.68 5.57
CA ARG A 87 0.06 6.34 6.27
C ARG A 87 -0.52 5.03 5.76
N GLY A 88 -1.12 4.27 6.67
CA GLY A 88 -1.71 2.98 6.37
C GLY A 88 -0.69 1.89 6.07
N SER A 89 0.60 2.07 6.36
CA SER A 89 1.58 1.01 6.17
C SER A 89 1.65 0.05 7.34
N ALA A 90 1.88 -1.23 7.07
CA ALA A 90 2.29 -2.24 8.03
C ALA A 90 3.48 -3.02 7.44
N CYS A 91 4.67 -2.86 8.01
CA CYS A 91 5.91 -3.46 7.52
C CYS A 91 6.79 -3.89 8.69
N LEU A 92 7.89 -4.60 8.44
CA LEU A 92 8.85 -4.98 9.49
C LEU A 92 8.16 -5.87 10.57
N ASP A 93 8.44 -5.63 11.86
CA ASP A 93 8.16 -6.54 12.98
C ASP A 93 6.93 -6.21 13.89
N PRO A 94 5.70 -6.26 13.35
CA PRO A 94 5.20 -5.30 12.39
C PRO A 94 5.02 -3.91 13.02
N ARG A 95 5.64 -2.94 12.35
CA ARG A 95 5.49 -1.50 12.56
C ARG A 95 4.35 -0.98 11.68
N PHE A 96 3.43 -0.26 12.31
CA PHE A 96 2.29 0.39 11.65
C PHE A 96 2.45 1.90 11.61
N VAL A 97 1.83 2.54 10.62
CA VAL A 97 1.66 3.99 10.55
C VAL A 97 0.17 4.30 10.43
N GLY A 98 -0.40 4.91 11.48
CA GLY A 98 -1.81 5.25 11.54
C GLY A 98 -2.22 6.32 10.52
N ALA A 99 -3.53 6.58 10.42
CA ALA A 99 -4.07 7.64 9.57
C ALA A 99 -3.56 9.04 9.97
N ASP A 100 -3.26 9.24 11.25
CA ASP A 100 -2.63 10.44 11.80
C ASP A 100 -1.15 10.60 11.40
N GLY A 101 -0.54 9.56 10.81
CA GLY A 101 0.88 9.52 10.45
C GLY A 101 1.80 9.12 11.61
N ILE A 102 1.26 8.75 12.77
CA ILE A 102 2.04 8.32 13.92
C ILE A 102 2.37 6.84 13.80
N VAL A 103 3.62 6.52 14.15
CA VAL A 103 4.13 5.16 14.19
C VAL A 103 3.68 4.46 15.47
N PHE A 104 3.21 3.23 15.34
CA PHE A 104 2.94 2.35 16.47
C PHE A 104 3.25 0.89 16.12
N TYR A 105 3.31 0.04 17.13
CA TYR A 105 3.59 -1.39 16.97
C TYR A 105 2.44 -2.21 17.52
N PHE A 106 2.08 -3.26 16.80
CA PHE A 106 1.14 -4.28 17.26
C PHE A 106 1.78 -5.63 17.05
N HIS A 107 2.14 -6.32 18.12
CA HIS A 107 2.90 -7.56 18.01
C HIS A 107 2.01 -8.76 17.69
N GLY A 108 0.74 -8.73 18.05
CA GLY A 108 -0.12 -9.91 17.91
C GLY A 108 0.52 -11.14 18.57
N ARG A 109 0.34 -12.31 17.94
CA ARG A 109 0.91 -13.59 18.37
C ARG A 109 1.24 -14.44 17.16
N ARG A 110 2.27 -15.27 17.29
CA ARG A 110 2.63 -16.24 16.25
C ARG A 110 1.47 -17.23 16.03
N ASP A 111 1.23 -17.55 14.76
CA ASP A 111 0.22 -18.50 14.28
C ASP A 111 -1.23 -18.08 14.61
N GLU A 112 -1.45 -16.78 14.80
CA GLU A 112 -2.77 -16.22 15.07
C GLU A 112 -3.18 -15.18 14.01
N HIS A 113 -4.48 -14.87 13.98
CA HIS A 113 -5.10 -13.94 13.05
C HIS A 113 -5.68 -12.75 13.79
N PHE A 114 -5.50 -11.55 13.22
CA PHE A 114 -6.02 -10.32 13.79
C PHE A 114 -6.64 -9.43 12.71
N SER A 115 -7.76 -8.81 13.05
CA SER A 115 -8.44 -7.80 12.25
C SER A 115 -7.63 -6.50 12.23
N LEU A 116 -7.05 -6.19 11.07
CA LEU A 116 -6.40 -4.89 10.83
C LEU A 116 -7.44 -3.81 10.57
N VAL A 117 -8.50 -4.14 9.84
CA VAL A 117 -9.61 -3.23 9.50
C VAL A 117 -10.91 -4.03 9.55
N SER A 118 -11.93 -3.48 10.19
CA SER A 118 -13.29 -4.00 10.19
C SER A 118 -14.26 -2.84 10.03
N ASP A 119 -14.99 -2.84 8.94
CA ASP A 119 -16.07 -1.91 8.62
C ASP A 119 -17.23 -2.70 8.00
N VAL A 120 -18.39 -2.06 7.84
CA VAL A 120 -19.62 -2.72 7.37
C VAL A 120 -19.40 -3.48 6.06
N ASN A 121 -18.66 -2.88 5.11
CA ASN A 121 -18.43 -3.42 3.76
C ASN A 121 -16.99 -3.94 3.53
N LEU A 122 -16.11 -3.89 4.52
CA LEU A 122 -14.71 -4.28 4.37
C LEU A 122 -14.16 -4.89 5.65
N GLN A 123 -13.63 -6.11 5.56
CA GLN A 123 -12.83 -6.74 6.59
C GLN A 123 -11.45 -7.05 6.02
N ILE A 124 -10.39 -6.65 6.73
CA ILE A 124 -9.01 -7.04 6.42
C ILE A 124 -8.40 -7.67 7.66
N ASN A 125 -8.07 -8.94 7.56
CA ASN A 125 -7.36 -9.70 8.58
C ASN A 125 -5.92 -9.93 8.16
N ALA A 126 -5.04 -10.11 9.13
CA ALA A 126 -3.66 -10.52 8.92
C ALA A 126 -3.35 -11.79 9.71
N ARG A 127 -2.62 -12.71 9.07
CA ARG A 127 -1.98 -13.86 9.73
C ARG A 127 -0.58 -13.46 10.18
N PHE A 128 -0.28 -13.68 11.45
CA PHE A 128 1.02 -13.38 12.02
C PHE A 128 1.85 -14.66 12.11
N ILE A 129 3.04 -14.65 11.52
CA ILE A 129 4.09 -15.63 11.79
C ILE A 129 5.04 -15.06 12.83
N GLY A 130 5.95 -15.88 13.35
CA GLY A 130 6.86 -15.40 14.37
C GLY A 130 7.79 -16.46 14.93
N LEU A 131 8.66 -16.01 15.83
CA LEU A 131 9.60 -16.87 16.55
C LEU A 131 9.85 -16.30 17.96
N ARG A 132 10.16 -17.19 18.90
CA ARG A 132 10.50 -16.81 20.27
C ARG A 132 11.87 -17.37 20.65
N PRO A 133 12.92 -16.54 20.66
CA PRO A 133 14.22 -16.96 21.18
C PRO A 133 14.13 -17.30 22.67
N ALA A 134 15.01 -18.19 23.12
CA ALA A 134 15.07 -18.59 24.52
C ALA A 134 15.26 -17.36 25.43
N GLY A 135 14.50 -17.31 26.53
CA GLY A 135 14.56 -16.21 27.50
C GLY A 135 13.77 -14.95 27.12
N ARG A 136 13.14 -14.89 25.94
CA ARG A 136 12.28 -13.76 25.57
C ARG A 136 10.85 -13.96 26.08
N PRO A 137 10.20 -12.92 26.64
CA PRO A 137 8.83 -13.05 27.16
C PRO A 137 7.75 -13.06 26.07
N ARG A 138 8.08 -12.67 24.84
CA ARG A 138 7.14 -12.47 23.73
C ARG A 138 7.73 -12.92 22.40
N ASP A 139 6.86 -13.20 21.43
CA ASP A 139 7.27 -13.50 20.06
C ASP A 139 7.82 -12.24 19.37
N TYR A 140 8.78 -12.43 18.47
CA TYR A 140 8.90 -11.57 17.28
C TYR A 140 7.89 -12.04 16.26
N THR A 141 7.26 -11.11 15.55
CA THR A 141 6.20 -11.44 14.61
C THR A 141 6.28 -10.61 13.34
N TRP A 142 5.71 -11.16 12.26
CA TRP A 142 5.60 -10.52 10.95
C TRP A 142 4.26 -10.91 10.31
N ILE A 143 3.75 -10.08 9.41
CA ILE A 143 2.51 -10.38 8.67
C ILE A 143 2.83 -11.32 7.51
N GLN A 144 2.34 -12.55 7.53
CA GLN A 144 2.56 -13.51 6.44
C GLN A 144 1.48 -13.43 5.37
N ALA A 145 0.24 -13.20 5.76
CA ALA A 145 -0.89 -13.23 4.85
C ALA A 145 -1.92 -12.17 5.21
N LEU A 146 -2.65 -11.70 4.20
CA LEU A 146 -3.85 -10.91 4.34
C LEU A 146 -5.06 -11.69 3.85
N GLY A 147 -6.16 -11.60 4.59
CA GLY A 147 -7.49 -12.01 4.17
C GLY A 147 -8.37 -10.79 4.05
N ILE A 148 -9.01 -10.63 2.91
CA ILE A 148 -9.85 -9.48 2.59
C ILE A 148 -11.24 -10.01 2.31
N LEU A 149 -12.22 -9.60 3.10
CA LEU A 149 -13.63 -9.85 2.85
C LEU A 149 -14.29 -8.55 2.46
N PHE A 150 -15.06 -8.59 1.40
CA PHE A 150 -15.82 -7.47 0.87
C PHE A 150 -17.03 -8.05 0.13
N ASP A 151 -18.19 -7.41 0.27
CA ASP A 151 -19.47 -7.95 -0.20
C ASP A 151 -19.65 -9.42 0.25
N SER A 152 -19.87 -10.33 -0.69
CA SER A 152 -19.92 -11.78 -0.46
C SER A 152 -18.61 -12.52 -0.76
N HIS A 153 -17.56 -11.81 -1.16
CA HIS A 153 -16.31 -12.38 -1.68
C HIS A 153 -15.21 -12.43 -0.63
N LYS A 154 -14.28 -13.36 -0.85
CA LYS A 154 -13.12 -13.60 0.00
C LYS A 154 -11.88 -13.65 -0.87
N PHE A 155 -10.93 -12.77 -0.59
CA PHE A 155 -9.65 -12.72 -1.24
C PHE A 155 -8.54 -12.96 -0.22
N SER A 156 -7.45 -13.63 -0.63
CA SER A 156 -6.25 -13.71 0.21
C SER A 156 -4.98 -13.54 -0.60
N VAL A 157 -3.96 -12.97 0.05
CA VAL A 157 -2.59 -12.92 -0.45
C VAL A 157 -1.65 -13.36 0.65
N GLU A 158 -0.75 -14.29 0.37
CA GLU A 158 0.18 -14.86 1.34
C GLU A 158 1.60 -14.96 0.78
N ALA A 159 2.58 -14.78 1.68
CA ALA A 159 3.97 -15.09 1.44
C ALA A 159 4.21 -16.60 1.65
N THR A 160 4.71 -17.29 0.63
CA THR A 160 5.10 -18.70 0.75
C THR A 160 6.40 -18.82 1.57
N PRO A 161 6.45 -19.69 2.60
CA PRO A 161 7.67 -19.91 3.39
C PRO A 161 8.88 -20.32 2.54
N SER A 162 10.08 -19.98 2.99
CA SER A 162 11.32 -20.39 2.34
C SER A 162 12.49 -20.43 3.32
N GLY A 163 13.38 -21.42 3.17
CA GLY A 163 14.63 -21.44 3.92
C GLY A 163 15.68 -20.45 3.40
N ILE A 164 15.74 -20.28 2.08
CA ILE A 164 16.70 -19.39 1.42
C ILE A 164 15.92 -18.38 0.58
N TRP A 165 16.25 -17.10 0.73
CA TRP A 165 15.66 -16.06 -0.10
C TRP A 165 16.33 -16.02 -1.47
N ASP A 166 15.50 -15.96 -2.51
CA ASP A 166 15.89 -15.76 -3.90
C ASP A 166 14.86 -14.82 -4.54
N ASP A 167 15.33 -13.64 -4.97
CA ASP A 167 14.48 -12.62 -5.62
C ASP A 167 13.92 -13.10 -6.96
N GLU A 168 14.51 -14.15 -7.56
CA GLU A 168 14.06 -14.77 -8.79
C GLU A 168 12.99 -15.85 -8.59
N ILE A 169 12.54 -16.10 -7.36
CA ILE A 169 11.43 -17.01 -7.10
C ILE A 169 10.23 -16.18 -6.64
N ASP A 170 9.10 -16.35 -7.31
CA ASP A 170 7.85 -15.74 -6.87
C ASP A 170 7.33 -16.46 -5.63
N ARG A 171 7.07 -15.69 -4.58
CA ARG A 171 6.63 -16.17 -3.26
C ARG A 171 5.24 -15.67 -2.91
N LEU A 172 4.53 -15.12 -3.89
CA LEU A 172 3.13 -14.72 -3.73
C LEU A 172 2.23 -15.92 -4.03
N LYS A 173 1.33 -16.21 -3.10
CA LYS A 173 0.18 -17.07 -3.36
C LYS A 173 -1.10 -16.28 -3.13
N ILE A 174 -1.98 -16.32 -4.12
CA ILE A 174 -3.19 -15.50 -4.19
C ILE A 174 -4.39 -16.43 -4.32
N SER A 175 -5.44 -16.18 -3.55
CA SER A 175 -6.70 -16.91 -3.70
C SER A 175 -7.90 -15.97 -3.74
N TYR A 176 -8.93 -16.39 -4.45
CA TYR A 176 -10.20 -15.70 -4.59
C TYR A 176 -11.34 -16.72 -4.51
N ASP A 177 -12.25 -16.51 -3.55
CA ASP A 177 -13.35 -17.41 -3.19
C ASP A 177 -12.93 -18.87 -2.99
N GLY A 178 -11.76 -19.05 -2.37
CA GLY A 178 -11.17 -20.35 -2.07
C GLY A 178 -10.46 -21.02 -3.25
N SER A 179 -10.45 -20.40 -4.43
CA SER A 179 -9.72 -20.88 -5.60
C SER A 179 -8.40 -20.13 -5.74
N GLU A 180 -7.31 -20.84 -5.99
CA GLU A 180 -6.01 -20.23 -6.23
C GLU A 180 -6.00 -19.51 -7.58
N LEU A 181 -5.51 -18.27 -7.59
CA LEU A 181 -5.40 -17.45 -8.80
C LEU A 181 -3.96 -17.48 -9.31
N ASP A 182 -3.81 -17.93 -10.56
CA ASP A 182 -2.54 -17.82 -11.28
C ASP A 182 -2.52 -16.52 -12.09
N ILE A 183 -1.72 -15.56 -11.63
CA ILE A 183 -1.47 -14.29 -12.33
C ILE A 183 -0.10 -14.41 -12.98
N PRO A 184 0.00 -14.35 -14.33
CA PRO A 184 1.26 -14.53 -15.04
C PRO A 184 2.39 -13.68 -14.45
N GLU A 185 3.54 -14.29 -14.20
CA GLU A 185 4.73 -13.54 -13.81
C GLU A 185 5.07 -12.48 -14.87
N GLY A 186 5.38 -11.27 -14.40
CA GLY A 186 5.63 -10.15 -15.31
C GLY A 186 5.15 -8.82 -14.74
N HIS A 187 5.95 -7.79 -14.92
CA HIS A 187 5.56 -6.43 -14.57
C HIS A 187 4.35 -6.01 -15.40
N LEU A 188 3.35 -5.41 -14.75
CA LEU A 188 2.04 -5.02 -15.33
C LEU A 188 1.13 -6.18 -15.75
N SER A 189 1.46 -7.43 -15.43
CA SER A 189 0.49 -8.53 -15.55
C SER A 189 -0.70 -8.25 -14.64
N THR A 190 -1.91 -8.46 -15.15
CA THR A 190 -3.15 -8.10 -14.46
C THR A 190 -4.15 -9.24 -14.47
N TRP A 191 -4.94 -9.28 -13.40
CA TRP A 191 -6.16 -10.05 -13.30
C TRP A 191 -7.27 -9.12 -12.81
N GLN A 192 -8.47 -9.29 -13.35
CA GLN A 192 -9.62 -8.49 -12.95
C GLN A 192 -10.89 -9.33 -12.95
N ASP A 193 -11.61 -9.28 -11.84
CA ASP A 193 -12.93 -9.88 -11.73
C ASP A 193 -13.97 -9.04 -12.48
N GLN A 194 -14.94 -9.70 -13.12
CA GLN A 194 -15.96 -9.02 -13.92
C GLN A 194 -17.14 -8.51 -13.09
N GLU A 195 -17.43 -9.13 -11.95
CA GLU A 195 -18.60 -8.83 -11.13
C GLU A 195 -18.32 -7.62 -10.23
N ASN A 196 -17.27 -7.69 -9.43
CA ASN A 196 -16.94 -6.66 -8.43
C ASN A 196 -15.79 -5.74 -8.85
N GLN A 197 -15.22 -5.95 -10.04
CA GLN A 197 -14.13 -5.15 -10.59
C GLN A 197 -12.87 -5.12 -9.70
N LEU A 198 -12.70 -6.11 -8.80
CA LEU A 198 -11.45 -6.35 -8.07
C LEU A 198 -10.32 -6.52 -9.08
N ARG A 199 -9.30 -5.67 -8.99
CA ARG A 199 -8.17 -5.68 -9.91
C ARG A 199 -6.88 -5.94 -9.16
N ILE A 200 -6.09 -6.87 -9.68
CA ILE A 200 -4.77 -7.23 -9.15
C ILE A 200 -3.77 -6.97 -10.26
N GLU A 201 -2.75 -6.17 -9.97
CA GLU A 201 -1.71 -5.81 -10.92
C GLU A 201 -0.33 -6.09 -10.31
N ARG A 202 0.50 -6.88 -11.00
CA ARG A 202 1.90 -7.04 -10.63
C ARG A 202 2.66 -5.73 -10.80
N THR A 203 3.29 -5.26 -9.74
CA THR A 203 4.08 -4.01 -9.71
C THR A 203 5.56 -4.25 -9.97
N SER A 204 5.97 -5.52 -10.00
CA SER A 204 7.28 -6.04 -10.35
C SER A 204 7.08 -7.38 -11.07
N SER A 205 8.14 -7.99 -11.60
CA SER A 205 8.05 -9.35 -12.17
C SER A 205 7.55 -10.38 -11.15
N LYS A 206 8.09 -10.30 -9.92
CA LYS A 206 7.86 -11.22 -8.81
C LYS A 206 7.63 -10.47 -7.51
N ASN A 207 6.98 -11.11 -6.54
CA ASN A 207 6.89 -10.71 -5.15
C ASN A 207 6.18 -9.38 -4.84
N SER A 208 5.62 -8.65 -5.82
CA SER A 208 4.90 -7.42 -5.53
C SER A 208 3.67 -7.22 -6.42
N VAL A 209 2.56 -6.87 -5.77
CA VAL A 209 1.25 -6.62 -6.39
C VAL A 209 0.60 -5.38 -5.81
N LEU A 210 -0.25 -4.74 -6.61
CA LEU A 210 -1.21 -3.74 -6.21
C LEU A 210 -2.60 -4.34 -6.37
N ILE A 211 -3.35 -4.40 -5.27
CA ILE A 211 -4.74 -4.83 -5.23
C ILE A 211 -5.61 -3.57 -5.17
N THR A 212 -6.58 -3.46 -6.07
CA THR A 212 -7.50 -2.33 -6.16
C THR A 212 -8.92 -2.84 -5.98
N LEU A 213 -9.54 -2.41 -4.87
CA LEU A 213 -10.96 -2.55 -4.59
C LEU A 213 -11.63 -1.22 -4.97
N PRO A 214 -12.41 -1.17 -6.06
CA PRO A 214 -13.00 0.06 -6.56
C PRO A 214 -13.73 0.83 -5.45
N GLU A 215 -13.45 2.12 -5.33
CA GLU A 215 -14.07 3.04 -4.35
C GLU A 215 -13.87 2.69 -2.86
N VAL A 216 -13.24 1.56 -2.54
CA VAL A 216 -13.03 1.07 -1.18
C VAL A 216 -11.58 1.26 -0.74
N ALA A 217 -10.62 0.64 -1.44
CA ALA A 217 -9.22 0.66 -1.05
C ALA A 217 -8.23 0.28 -2.17
N GLU A 218 -7.01 0.80 -2.07
CA GLU A 218 -5.82 0.30 -2.75
C GLU A 218 -4.88 -0.33 -1.72
N ILE A 219 -4.30 -1.48 -2.06
CA ILE A 219 -3.42 -2.24 -1.17
C ILE A 219 -2.17 -2.63 -1.95
N SER A 220 -1.06 -1.96 -1.64
CA SER A 220 0.25 -2.33 -2.16
C SER A 220 0.83 -3.42 -1.28
N VAL A 221 1.35 -4.49 -1.88
CA VAL A 221 1.94 -5.64 -1.18
C VAL A 221 3.31 -5.96 -1.78
N ASN A 222 4.29 -6.26 -0.93
CA ASN A 222 5.62 -6.73 -1.33
C ASN A 222 6.07 -7.82 -0.37
N VAL A 223 6.51 -8.96 -0.90
CA VAL A 223 7.09 -10.07 -0.11
C VAL A 223 8.56 -9.79 0.09
N VAL A 224 9.03 -9.90 1.34
CA VAL A 224 10.43 -9.71 1.73
C VAL A 224 10.85 -10.78 2.74
N PRO A 225 12.15 -11.12 2.82
CA PRO A 225 12.68 -11.95 3.89
C PRO A 225 13.02 -11.08 5.11
N VAL A 226 13.23 -11.72 6.26
CA VAL A 226 14.05 -11.13 7.33
C VAL A 226 15.51 -11.33 6.94
N THR A 227 16.26 -10.24 6.74
CA THR A 227 17.66 -10.37 6.32
C THR A 227 18.57 -10.76 7.49
N LYS A 228 19.75 -11.30 7.19
CA LYS A 228 20.77 -11.58 8.21
C LYS A 228 21.18 -10.31 8.96
N GLU A 229 21.19 -9.18 8.27
CA GLU A 229 21.52 -7.88 8.88
C GLU A 229 20.41 -7.42 9.83
N ASP A 230 19.14 -7.55 9.44
CA ASP A 230 18.00 -7.25 10.34
C ASP A 230 18.05 -8.14 11.58
N SER A 231 18.28 -9.44 11.39
CA SER A 231 18.42 -10.41 12.47
C SER A 231 19.57 -10.05 13.42
N ARG A 232 20.69 -9.57 12.89
CA ARG A 232 21.85 -9.12 13.69
C ARG A 232 21.56 -7.84 14.46
N ILE A 233 20.93 -6.84 13.84
CA ILE A 233 20.61 -5.54 14.47
C ILE A 233 19.56 -5.72 15.58
N HIS A 234 18.52 -6.52 15.32
CA HIS A 234 17.38 -6.69 16.24
C HIS A 234 17.49 -7.93 17.13
N ASN A 235 18.57 -8.71 16.99
CA ASN A 235 18.80 -9.98 17.68
C ASN A 235 17.60 -10.94 17.54
N TYR A 236 17.07 -11.07 16.31
CA TYR A 236 15.94 -11.95 16.04
C TYR A 236 16.31 -13.43 16.23
N GLN A 237 17.57 -13.81 16.01
CA GLN A 237 18.02 -15.21 16.06
C GLN A 237 17.26 -16.09 15.06
N ILE A 238 17.07 -15.54 13.85
CA ILE A 238 16.49 -16.27 12.70
C ILE A 238 17.35 -17.51 12.43
N PRO A 239 16.75 -18.71 12.33
CA PRO A 239 17.47 -19.94 12.02
C PRO A 239 17.90 -19.99 10.54
N ASP A 240 18.86 -20.85 10.21
CA ASP A 240 19.41 -20.93 8.84
C ASP A 240 18.47 -21.63 7.84
N ASP A 241 17.40 -22.28 8.31
CA ASP A 241 16.44 -23.06 7.53
C ASP A 241 15.11 -22.34 7.26
N ASP A 242 14.94 -21.10 7.72
CA ASP A 242 13.78 -20.25 7.44
C ASP A 242 14.18 -18.77 7.36
N CYS A 243 13.87 -18.10 6.25
CA CYS A 243 14.11 -16.66 6.08
C CYS A 243 12.93 -15.78 6.52
N PHE A 244 11.85 -16.36 7.04
CA PHE A 244 10.67 -15.65 7.53
C PHE A 244 10.10 -14.70 6.46
N ALA A 245 9.85 -15.23 5.27
CA ALA A 245 9.20 -14.50 4.19
C ALA A 245 7.85 -13.93 4.66
N HIS A 246 7.68 -12.61 4.53
CA HIS A 246 6.53 -11.88 5.05
C HIS A 246 6.15 -10.71 4.14
N LEU A 247 5.01 -10.10 4.43
CA LEU A 247 4.42 -9.00 3.67
C LEU A 247 4.80 -7.66 4.29
N GLU A 248 5.33 -6.79 3.45
CA GLU A 248 5.22 -5.34 3.62
C GLU A 248 3.97 -4.89 2.89
N VAL A 249 3.13 -4.10 3.57
CA VAL A 249 1.86 -3.66 3.00
C VAL A 249 1.63 -2.18 3.24
N GLN A 250 0.94 -1.55 2.29
CA GLN A 250 0.45 -0.19 2.43
C GLN A 250 -0.99 -0.10 1.93
N PHE A 251 -1.88 0.30 2.83
CA PHE A 251 -3.28 0.54 2.53
C PHE A 251 -3.52 2.02 2.25
N LYS A 252 -4.31 2.30 1.22
CA LYS A 252 -4.97 3.58 1.02
C LYS A 252 -6.47 3.33 0.95
N PHE A 253 -7.20 3.88 1.91
CA PHE A 253 -8.64 3.70 2.00
C PHE A 253 -9.37 4.92 1.44
N TYR A 254 -10.47 4.65 0.75
CA TYR A 254 -11.36 5.65 0.16
C TYR A 254 -12.74 5.64 0.82
N GLY A 255 -13.20 4.47 1.28
CA GLY A 255 -14.59 4.22 1.63
C GLY A 255 -14.90 3.95 3.11
N LEU A 256 -13.96 4.08 4.06
CA LEU A 256 -14.28 3.70 5.45
C LEU A 256 -15.28 4.66 6.11
N SER A 257 -16.15 4.10 6.93
CA SER A 257 -17.13 4.76 7.77
C SER A 257 -16.47 5.37 9.01
N SER A 258 -17.20 6.25 9.69
CA SER A 258 -16.78 6.86 10.97
C SER A 258 -16.65 5.87 12.14
N LYS A 259 -17.10 4.63 11.95
CA LYS A 259 -17.12 3.59 12.99
C LYS A 259 -16.10 2.48 12.75
N VAL A 260 -15.28 2.59 11.71
CA VAL A 260 -14.30 1.57 11.33
C VAL A 260 -13.41 1.14 12.50
N GLU A 261 -13.36 -0.15 12.77
CA GLU A 261 -12.56 -0.76 13.83
C GLU A 261 -11.36 -1.53 13.28
N GLY A 262 -10.56 -2.12 14.17
CA GLY A 262 -9.37 -2.90 13.83
C GLY A 262 -8.07 -2.23 14.27
N VAL A 263 -6.99 -3.00 14.28
CA VAL A 263 -5.66 -2.53 14.72
C VAL A 263 -5.23 -1.24 14.01
N LEU A 264 -5.43 -1.18 12.69
CA LEU A 264 -5.14 -0.01 11.87
C LEU A 264 -6.40 0.83 11.64
N GLY A 265 -7.54 0.18 11.40
CA GLY A 265 -8.82 0.82 11.08
C GLY A 265 -9.25 1.84 12.14
N ARG A 266 -9.10 1.51 13.43
CA ARG A 266 -9.44 2.44 14.53
C ARG A 266 -8.73 3.79 14.42
N THR A 267 -7.53 3.85 13.83
CA THR A 267 -6.80 5.11 13.64
C THR A 267 -7.45 6.08 12.64
N TYR A 268 -8.39 5.59 11.83
CA TYR A 268 -9.12 6.38 10.84
C TYR A 268 -10.38 7.04 11.40
N GLN A 269 -10.84 6.65 12.60
CA GLN A 269 -12.02 7.27 13.23
C GLN A 269 -11.79 8.76 13.57
N PRO A 270 -12.81 9.63 13.48
CA PRO A 270 -12.68 11.06 13.78
C PRO A 270 -12.30 11.36 15.23
N ASP A 271 -12.77 10.53 16.17
CA ASP A 271 -12.54 10.69 17.60
C ASP A 271 -11.28 9.96 18.09
N PHE A 272 -10.51 9.35 17.19
CA PHE A 272 -9.34 8.57 17.54
C PHE A 272 -8.30 9.45 18.21
N GLN A 273 -7.98 9.10 19.45
CA GLN A 273 -6.86 9.66 20.18
C GLN A 273 -5.78 8.61 20.27
N ASN A 274 -4.63 8.91 19.67
CA ASN A 274 -3.55 7.95 19.60
C ASN A 274 -3.02 7.62 21.01
N PRO A 275 -3.11 6.37 21.48
CA PRO A 275 -2.61 5.98 22.79
C PRO A 275 -1.08 5.85 22.82
N ALA A 276 -0.41 5.87 21.65
CA ALA A 276 1.03 5.84 21.54
C ALA A 276 1.64 7.06 22.24
N LYS A 277 2.43 6.81 23.28
CA LYS A 277 3.05 7.87 24.07
C LYS A 277 4.13 8.58 23.25
N PRO A 278 4.06 9.91 23.05
CA PRO A 278 5.11 10.67 22.41
C PRO A 278 6.46 10.47 23.13
N GLY A 279 7.53 10.29 22.38
CA GLY A 279 8.89 10.11 22.93
C GLY A 279 9.23 8.70 23.41
N VAL A 280 8.28 7.75 23.39
CA VAL A 280 8.58 6.33 23.63
C VAL A 280 9.08 5.71 22.33
N ALA A 281 10.27 5.11 22.38
CA ALA A 281 10.77 4.28 21.29
C ALA A 281 9.87 3.05 21.15
N MET A 282 9.33 2.82 19.95
CA MET A 282 8.43 1.71 19.62
C MET A 282 7.19 1.62 20.52
N PRO A 283 6.23 2.56 20.40
CA PRO A 283 5.03 2.54 21.22
C PRO A 283 4.13 1.38 20.78
N VAL A 284 3.95 0.42 21.68
CA VAL A 284 3.11 -0.77 21.45
C VAL A 284 1.67 -0.45 21.82
N VAL A 285 0.74 -0.73 20.91
CA VAL A 285 -0.71 -0.62 21.12
C VAL A 285 -1.26 -2.03 21.27
N GLY A 286 -2.03 -2.26 22.33
CA GLY A 286 -2.70 -3.55 22.57
C GLY A 286 -4.02 -3.69 21.79
N GLY A 287 -4.77 -4.74 22.08
CA GLY A 287 -6.06 -5.04 21.47
C GLY A 287 -6.13 -6.45 20.87
N GLU A 288 -5.17 -7.31 21.22
CA GLU A 288 -5.12 -8.69 20.79
C GLU A 288 -6.40 -9.45 21.14
N ASP A 289 -6.94 -9.25 22.34
CA ASP A 289 -8.23 -9.82 22.77
C ASP A 289 -9.40 -9.30 21.93
N LYS A 290 -9.34 -8.05 21.50
CA LYS A 290 -10.42 -7.41 20.76
C LYS A 290 -10.49 -7.83 19.30
N TYR A 291 -9.32 -7.87 18.65
CA TYR A 291 -9.19 -7.99 17.20
C TYR A 291 -8.87 -9.40 16.72
N ARG A 292 -8.67 -10.38 17.62
CA ARG A 292 -8.41 -11.77 17.23
C ARG A 292 -9.58 -12.35 16.46
N THR A 293 -9.30 -12.97 15.33
CA THR A 293 -10.26 -13.74 14.53
C THR A 293 -9.89 -15.22 14.57
N THR A 294 -10.84 -16.10 14.30
CA THR A 294 -10.57 -17.56 14.26
C THR A 294 -9.73 -17.97 13.05
N SER A 295 -9.88 -17.24 11.94
CA SER A 295 -9.22 -17.53 10.67
C SER A 295 -9.00 -16.24 9.87
N LEU A 296 -8.15 -16.35 8.84
CA LEU A 296 -7.82 -15.29 7.91
C LEU A 296 -9.06 -14.75 7.18
N THR A 297 -10.07 -15.60 6.92
CA THR A 297 -11.26 -15.24 6.13
C THR A 297 -12.56 -15.24 6.96
N PHE A 298 -12.45 -14.94 8.26
CA PHE A 298 -13.57 -14.83 9.20
C PHE A 298 -13.59 -13.43 9.85
N ALA A 299 -14.78 -12.92 10.17
CA ALA A 299 -14.99 -11.60 10.76
C ALA A 299 -15.52 -11.68 12.21
N ASP A 300 -15.11 -12.70 12.95
CA ASP A 300 -15.66 -13.06 14.26
C ASP A 300 -14.88 -12.49 15.47
N CYS A 301 -14.20 -11.36 15.27
CA CYS A 301 -13.58 -10.66 16.39
C CYS A 301 -14.60 -9.89 17.23
N SER A 302 -14.28 -9.63 18.50
CA SER A 302 -15.24 -9.09 19.48
C SER A 302 -15.83 -7.71 19.12
N VAL A 303 -15.11 -6.93 18.32
CA VAL A 303 -15.50 -5.58 17.88
C VAL A 303 -15.62 -5.48 16.36
N CYS A 304 -15.54 -6.62 15.65
CA CYS A 304 -15.70 -6.65 14.21
C CYS A 304 -17.15 -6.32 13.86
N MET A 305 -17.32 -5.52 12.80
CA MET A 305 -18.62 -5.02 12.37
C MET A 305 -18.95 -5.31 10.90
N PHE A 306 -18.10 -6.12 10.25
CA PHE A 306 -18.33 -6.54 8.88
C PHE A 306 -19.65 -7.29 8.74
N SER A 307 -20.51 -6.79 7.86
CA SER A 307 -21.85 -7.32 7.61
C SER A 307 -22.16 -7.21 6.12
N PRO A 308 -21.96 -8.31 5.35
CA PRO A 308 -22.27 -8.35 3.92
C PRO A 308 -23.68 -7.89 3.57
N ALA A 309 -24.66 -8.19 4.43
CA ALA A 309 -26.07 -7.86 4.19
C ALA A 309 -26.37 -6.35 4.35
N GLU A 310 -25.69 -5.67 5.28
CA GLU A 310 -25.92 -4.25 5.55
C GLU A 310 -25.14 -3.32 4.60
N ALA A 311 -24.10 -3.84 3.93
CA ALA A 311 -23.32 -3.10 2.95
C ALA A 311 -24.15 -2.66 1.72
N PHE A 312 -25.17 -3.44 1.34
CA PHE A 312 -26.06 -3.12 0.21
C PHE A 312 -27.06 -1.98 0.48
N GLU A 313 -27.26 -1.58 1.75
CA GLU A 313 -28.30 -0.61 2.14
C GLU A 313 -27.79 0.80 2.46
N LYS A 314 -26.46 1.04 2.48
CA LYS A 314 -25.88 2.34 2.89
C LYS A 314 -24.96 2.96 1.84
N GLU A 315 -25.48 3.98 1.16
CA GLU A 315 -24.70 4.93 0.36
C GLU A 315 -24.20 6.16 1.18
N ASP A 316 -24.63 6.30 2.44
CA ASP A 316 -24.60 7.60 3.13
C ASP A 316 -23.81 7.55 4.45
N SER A 317 -22.48 7.75 4.37
CA SER A 317 -21.58 8.35 5.39
C SER A 317 -20.09 7.99 5.19
N VAL A 318 -19.62 7.96 3.94
CA VAL A 318 -18.18 7.87 3.65
C VAL A 318 -17.49 9.12 4.18
N MET A 319 -16.42 8.95 4.98
CA MET A 319 -15.67 10.08 5.52
C MET A 319 -14.76 10.72 4.47
N GLU A 320 -14.76 12.05 4.37
CA GLU A 320 -13.76 12.78 3.57
C GLU A 320 -12.42 12.80 4.34
N TYR A 321 -11.44 12.02 3.86
CA TYR A 321 -10.10 11.98 4.44
C TYR A 321 -9.28 13.21 4.02
N GLY A 322 -9.45 14.34 4.70
CA GLY A 322 -8.43 15.39 4.64
C GLY A 322 -8.89 16.83 4.80
N VAL A 323 -8.96 17.29 6.04
CA VAL A 323 -8.56 18.67 6.37
C VAL A 323 -7.72 18.60 7.64
N LEU A 324 -6.45 18.97 7.55
CA LEU A 324 -5.65 19.34 8.72
C LEU A 324 -5.90 20.83 8.93
N ASP A 325 -6.50 21.19 10.06
CA ASP A 325 -6.61 22.60 10.45
C ASP A 325 -5.29 23.03 11.10
N CYS A 326 -4.55 23.86 10.36
CA CYS A 326 -3.30 24.44 10.81
C CYS A 326 -3.43 25.95 11.11
N THR A 327 -4.66 26.45 11.33
CA THR A 327 -4.90 27.87 11.64
C THR A 327 -4.70 28.22 13.13
N GLY A 328 -4.48 27.22 13.98
CA GLY A 328 -4.16 27.40 15.41
C GLY A 328 -2.75 27.92 15.63
N GLY A 329 -2.58 29.25 15.62
CA GLY A 329 -1.35 29.89 16.08
C GLY A 329 -1.11 29.63 17.56
N ALA A 330 0.08 29.12 17.91
CA ALA A 330 0.52 29.05 19.30
C ALA A 330 0.76 30.48 19.82
N ASN A 331 -0.04 30.93 20.79
CA ASN A 331 0.35 32.07 21.62
C ASN A 331 1.61 31.68 22.39
N SER A 332 2.77 32.14 21.89
CA SER A 332 4.15 31.88 22.33
C SER A 332 4.80 30.59 21.83
N GLY A 333 5.45 30.67 20.66
CA GLY A 333 6.40 29.68 20.16
C GLY A 333 6.35 29.54 18.64
N ASN A 334 7.51 29.55 17.97
CA ASN A 334 7.64 29.36 16.51
C ASN A 334 7.35 27.90 16.10
N GLY A 335 6.11 27.45 16.28
CA GLY A 335 5.65 26.13 15.87
C GLY A 335 4.22 26.18 15.36
N ILE A 336 4.02 25.72 14.12
CA ILE A 336 2.68 25.43 13.60
C ILE A 336 2.25 24.10 14.23
N VAL A 337 1.17 24.12 15.01
CA VAL A 337 0.55 22.90 15.54
C VAL A 337 -0.65 22.60 14.67
N CYS A 338 -0.53 21.63 13.76
CA CYS A 338 -1.68 21.13 13.02
C CYS A 338 -2.42 20.11 13.88
N ARG A 339 -3.73 20.30 14.02
CA ARG A 339 -4.63 19.31 14.60
C ARG A 339 -5.60 18.83 13.53
N ARG A 340 -6.12 17.63 13.72
CA ARG A 340 -7.26 17.13 12.96
C ARG A 340 -8.54 17.52 13.67
#